data_AF-A0A5C1E9S0-F1
#
_entry.id   AF-A0A5C1E9S0-F1
#
_cell.length_a   1.000
_cell.length_b   1.000
_cell.length_c   1.000
_cell.angle_alpha   90.00
_cell.angle_beta   90.00
_cell.angle_gamma   90.00
#
_symmetry.space_group_name_H-M   'P 1'
#
loop_
_entity.id
_entity.type
_entity.pdbx_description
1 polymer ?
#
loop_
_entity_poly.entity_id
_entity_poly.type
_entity_poly.pdbx_seq_one_letter_code
_entity_poly.pdbx_strand_id
1 'polypeptide(L)'
;MTPQPLGASRRCGQAPAAGRRLAASALLLAAVTLAFPATAAPKKNQTSGSTTTTTTSPSTSTSTSTSTTTTTTTTSTSTSTTEPYLSTTTSFTATYPYSVLVNGAPVAVSIGGVQRTYDFGGGKPFVNPYTGVPDMATFNLWLPTSGATVLVGSKILSDGYPPRIDRRSGTTVLGTLAGDQPFAGRCRTQMISFAVPSRRKAYWVFDVQMGSTDAGYEWVLTPNGVSPVLIWELKPGDNVAALTVNVDTDPANPGSLMMFFGYRGGTEASTRVGSVSGLPRHQPIHIEMEAYLDERYPSAGGMGYWKVWVGGKQVVNLTGPTLNSLATTPHTSIIGNYLYNDPCPNTLSRYTFWNTARMIVQ
;
A
#
# COMPACT_ATOMS: atom_id res chain seq x y z
N MET A 1 -4.26 -62.89 37.09
CA MET A 1 -4.95 -62.92 35.78
C MET A 1 -4.13 -62.09 34.82
N THR A 2 -3.41 -62.79 33.97
CA THR A 2 -2.49 -62.26 32.95
C THR A 2 -3.20 -62.37 31.60
N PRO A 3 -2.97 -61.44 30.66
CA PRO A 3 -3.02 -61.86 29.28
C PRO A 3 -1.78 -61.41 28.50
N GLN A 4 -1.31 -62.35 27.68
CA GLN A 4 -0.34 -62.17 26.60
C GLN A 4 -0.82 -63.06 25.42
N PRO A 5 -0.22 -63.02 24.21
CA PRO A 5 -0.69 -62.25 23.05
C PRO A 5 -0.97 -63.16 21.81
N LEU A 6 -0.89 -62.59 20.58
CA LEU A 6 -0.83 -63.17 19.20
C LEU A 6 -1.99 -62.64 18.33
N GLY A 7 -1.90 -62.33 17.03
CA GLY A 7 -0.88 -62.52 16.00
C GLY A 7 -1.57 -62.31 14.63
N ALA A 8 -0.83 -61.81 13.63
CA ALA A 8 -1.33 -61.38 12.32
C ALA A 8 -1.82 -62.52 11.39
N SER A 9 -2.67 -62.20 10.40
CA SER A 9 -2.73 -62.96 9.14
C SER A 9 -3.24 -62.13 7.95
N ARG A 10 -2.53 -62.31 6.83
CA ARG A 10 -2.75 -61.74 5.49
C ARG A 10 -3.94 -62.41 4.78
N ARG A 11 -4.61 -61.68 3.89
CA ARG A 11 -5.16 -62.27 2.66
C ARG A 11 -4.86 -61.37 1.46
N CYS A 12 -4.05 -61.91 0.55
CA CYS A 12 -3.98 -61.51 -0.84
C CYS A 12 -5.23 -62.05 -1.56
N GLY A 13 -5.73 -61.30 -2.55
CA GLY A 13 -6.75 -61.79 -3.46
C GLY A 13 -7.07 -60.79 -4.57
N GLN A 14 -6.56 -61.11 -5.77
CA GLN A 14 -7.16 -60.84 -7.09
C GLN A 14 -6.99 -59.45 -7.72
N ALA A 15 -6.05 -59.41 -8.68
CA ALA A 15 -6.32 -58.83 -10.01
C ALA A 15 -7.10 -59.87 -10.86
N PRO A 16 -7.81 -59.45 -11.93
CA PRO A 16 -7.13 -59.43 -13.22
C PRO A 16 -7.49 -58.26 -14.16
N ALA A 17 -6.66 -58.18 -15.19
CA ALA A 17 -6.58 -57.26 -16.32
C ALA A 17 -7.82 -57.16 -17.23
N ALA A 18 -7.93 -56.02 -17.93
CA ALA A 18 -7.89 -55.96 -19.40
C ALA A 18 -7.94 -54.50 -19.89
N GLY A 19 -7.17 -54.21 -20.94
CA GLY A 19 -7.00 -52.85 -21.47
C GLY A 19 -8.03 -52.42 -22.50
N ARG A 20 -7.92 -51.16 -22.95
CA ARG A 20 -7.84 -50.76 -24.37
C ARG A 20 -7.91 -49.23 -24.52
N ARG A 21 -7.06 -48.76 -25.46
CA ARG A 21 -7.27 -47.67 -26.44
C ARG A 21 -7.08 -46.21 -26.00
N LEU A 22 -5.98 -45.68 -26.55
CA LEU A 22 -5.77 -44.34 -27.11
C LEU A 22 -7.05 -43.58 -27.49
N ALA A 23 -7.15 -42.33 -27.03
CA ALA A 23 -7.67 -41.23 -27.82
C ALA A 23 -6.93 -39.95 -27.40
N ALA A 24 -6.28 -39.33 -28.38
CA ALA A 24 -5.67 -38.02 -28.27
C ALA A 24 -6.74 -36.95 -28.05
N SER A 25 -6.47 -35.98 -27.19
CA SER A 25 -7.16 -34.70 -27.20
C SER A 25 -6.13 -33.61 -26.92
N ALA A 26 -5.76 -32.94 -28.00
CA ALA A 26 -4.99 -31.72 -27.97
C ALA A 26 -5.80 -30.64 -27.24
N LEU A 27 -5.27 -30.11 -26.13
CA LEU A 27 -5.77 -28.88 -25.54
C LEU A 27 -4.72 -27.79 -25.75
N LEU A 28 -5.17 -26.79 -26.50
CA LEU A 28 -4.44 -25.61 -26.92
C LEU A 28 -3.94 -24.82 -25.70
N LEU A 29 -2.62 -24.82 -25.49
CA LEU A 29 -1.96 -24.02 -24.46
C LEU A 29 -1.72 -22.60 -25.02
N ALA A 30 -2.66 -21.69 -24.81
CA ALA A 30 -2.42 -20.26 -25.05
C ALA A 30 -1.69 -19.67 -23.83
N ALA A 31 -0.36 -19.77 -23.83
CA ALA A 31 0.48 -19.04 -22.90
C ALA A 31 0.56 -17.56 -23.33
N VAL A 32 -0.17 -16.68 -22.66
CA VAL A 32 0.09 -15.23 -22.73
C VAL A 32 1.18 -14.92 -21.72
N THR A 33 2.42 -14.96 -22.18
CA THR A 33 3.61 -14.53 -21.42
C THR A 33 3.69 -13.01 -21.49
N LEU A 34 3.20 -12.31 -20.46
CA LEU A 34 3.59 -10.91 -20.24
C LEU A 34 4.94 -10.91 -19.52
N ALA A 35 6.01 -10.89 -20.31
CA ALA A 35 7.36 -10.66 -19.84
C ALA A 35 7.53 -9.17 -19.52
N PHE A 36 7.77 -8.85 -18.25
CA PHE A 36 8.34 -7.56 -17.86
C PHE A 36 9.86 -7.62 -17.99
N PRO A 37 10.53 -6.73 -18.73
CA PRO A 37 11.98 -6.70 -18.76
C PRO A 37 12.51 -6.06 -17.48
N ALA A 38 13.21 -6.84 -16.66
CA ALA A 38 14.11 -6.32 -15.64
C ALA A 38 15.34 -5.75 -16.34
N THR A 39 15.45 -4.42 -16.44
CA THR A 39 16.69 -3.75 -16.86
C THR A 39 17.43 -3.25 -15.63
N ALA A 40 18.54 -3.92 -15.32
CA ALA A 40 19.51 -3.45 -14.35
C ALA A 40 20.26 -2.23 -14.92
N ALA A 41 20.23 -1.10 -14.22
CA ALA A 41 21.03 0.07 -14.56
C ALA A 41 22.45 -0.03 -13.94
N PRO A 42 23.51 0.31 -14.67
CA PRO A 42 24.88 0.26 -14.16
C PRO A 42 25.23 1.49 -13.31
N LYS A 43 25.95 1.26 -12.21
CA LYS A 43 26.60 2.29 -11.38
C LYS A 43 27.66 3.04 -12.20
N LYS A 44 27.55 4.38 -12.27
CA LYS A 44 28.69 5.25 -12.61
C LYS A 44 29.19 5.95 -11.35
N ASN A 45 30.44 5.65 -11.01
CA ASN A 45 31.27 6.45 -10.11
C ASN A 45 31.49 7.83 -10.73
N GLN A 46 31.28 8.89 -9.95
CA GLN A 46 31.80 10.21 -10.31
C GLN A 46 32.48 10.85 -9.10
N THR A 47 33.79 10.97 -9.24
CA THR A 47 34.76 11.64 -8.39
C THR A 47 34.44 13.13 -8.33
N SER A 48 34.29 13.70 -7.13
CA SER A 48 34.23 15.17 -6.96
C SER A 48 35.61 15.72 -6.66
N GLY A 49 36.13 16.49 -7.62
CA GLY A 49 37.28 17.37 -7.44
C GLY A 49 36.84 18.67 -6.77
N SER A 50 37.57 19.03 -5.72
CA SER A 50 37.48 20.31 -5.02
C SER A 50 38.08 21.43 -5.86
N THR A 51 37.37 22.54 -6.05
CA THR A 51 37.99 23.80 -6.50
C THR A 51 37.37 24.99 -5.78
N THR A 52 38.21 25.60 -4.96
CA THR A 52 38.03 26.83 -4.20
C THR A 52 37.70 28.00 -5.13
N THR A 53 36.63 28.77 -4.83
CA THR A 53 36.35 30.03 -5.52
C THR A 53 36.41 31.19 -4.54
N THR A 54 37.17 32.20 -4.96
CA THR A 54 37.58 33.43 -4.30
C THR A 54 36.41 34.38 -4.01
N THR A 55 36.39 34.92 -2.79
CA THR A 55 35.47 35.94 -2.31
C THR A 55 35.77 37.30 -2.95
N THR A 56 34.76 37.92 -3.57
CA THR A 56 34.76 39.36 -3.87
C THR A 56 33.41 39.96 -3.47
N SER A 57 33.46 41.02 -2.65
CA SER A 57 32.30 41.77 -2.16
C SER A 57 31.64 42.60 -3.26
N PRO A 58 30.31 42.78 -3.27
CA PRO A 58 29.68 43.84 -4.03
C PRO A 58 29.38 45.08 -3.16
N SER A 59 29.64 46.24 -3.75
CA SER A 59 29.33 47.57 -3.23
C SER A 59 27.83 47.88 -3.30
N THR A 60 27.35 48.59 -2.29
CA THR A 60 26.03 49.19 -2.18
C THR A 60 25.80 50.25 -3.28
N SER A 61 24.72 50.12 -4.05
CA SER A 61 24.16 51.23 -4.81
C SER A 61 22.64 51.29 -4.60
N THR A 62 22.20 52.45 -4.13
CA THR A 62 20.80 52.80 -3.87
C THR A 62 20.18 53.26 -5.18
N SER A 63 19.12 52.61 -5.63
CA SER A 63 18.24 53.14 -6.68
C SER A 63 16.79 53.10 -6.21
N THR A 64 16.22 54.29 -6.13
CA THR A 64 14.83 54.57 -5.82
C THR A 64 13.98 54.26 -7.04
N SER A 65 13.03 53.33 -6.93
CA SER A 65 11.97 53.17 -7.93
C SER A 65 10.62 52.90 -7.25
N THR A 66 9.70 53.79 -7.57
CA THR A 66 8.30 53.85 -7.15
C THR A 66 7.55 52.61 -7.62
N SER A 67 6.93 51.85 -6.71
CA SER A 67 6.04 50.74 -7.07
C SER A 67 4.59 51.05 -6.72
N THR A 68 3.76 50.98 -7.75
CA THR A 68 2.31 51.11 -7.75
C THR A 68 1.70 49.96 -6.93
N THR A 69 0.88 50.28 -5.94
CA THR A 69 0.20 49.28 -5.10
C THR A 69 -0.97 48.66 -5.88
N THR A 70 -0.73 47.53 -6.52
CA THR A 70 -1.80 46.66 -7.02
C THR A 70 -2.29 45.80 -5.86
N THR A 71 -3.49 46.06 -5.37
CA THR A 71 -4.16 45.25 -4.35
C THR A 71 -4.53 43.90 -4.95
N THR A 72 -3.66 42.91 -4.79
CA THR A 72 -3.97 41.51 -5.09
C THR A 72 -4.81 40.97 -3.94
N THR A 73 -6.10 40.79 -4.16
CA THR A 73 -6.99 40.04 -3.27
C THR A 73 -6.53 38.59 -3.25
N THR A 74 -5.71 38.22 -2.28
CA THR A 74 -5.37 36.82 -1.98
C THR A 74 -6.63 36.15 -1.44
N THR A 75 -7.28 35.35 -2.29
CA THR A 75 -8.27 34.37 -1.85
C THR A 75 -7.58 33.42 -0.89
N SER A 76 -7.81 33.63 0.40
CA SER A 76 -7.34 32.76 1.47
C SER A 76 -8.15 31.46 1.36
N THR A 77 -7.53 30.43 0.78
CA THR A 77 -8.06 29.08 0.84
C THR A 77 -8.14 28.69 2.31
N SER A 78 -9.36 28.58 2.84
CA SER A 78 -9.62 28.23 4.23
C SER A 78 -8.90 26.92 4.58
N THR A 79 -7.81 27.02 5.35
CA THR A 79 -7.10 25.87 5.89
C THR A 79 -7.94 25.30 7.04
N SER A 80 -8.97 24.51 6.72
CA SER A 80 -9.64 23.72 7.76
C SER A 80 -8.58 22.86 8.46
N THR A 81 -8.43 23.08 9.76
CA THR A 81 -7.64 22.28 10.71
C THR A 81 -8.44 21.13 11.29
N THR A 82 -9.77 21.15 11.09
CA THR A 82 -10.70 20.16 11.62
C THR A 82 -10.67 18.90 10.76
N GLU A 83 -10.63 17.76 11.45
CA GLU A 83 -10.77 16.43 10.84
C GLU A 83 -12.08 16.37 10.04
N PRO A 84 -12.04 15.93 8.76
CA PRO A 84 -13.23 15.80 7.95
C PRO A 84 -13.98 14.54 8.38
N TYR A 85 -14.81 14.61 9.43
CA TYR A 85 -15.58 13.47 9.95
C TYR A 85 -16.38 12.73 8.84
N LEU A 86 -15.78 11.69 8.25
CA LEU A 86 -16.25 11.06 6.99
C LEU A 86 -16.67 9.60 7.17
N SER A 87 -16.84 9.16 8.41
CA SER A 87 -17.17 7.78 8.80
C SER A 87 -18.40 7.20 8.07
N THR A 88 -19.40 8.03 7.75
CA THR A 88 -20.64 7.62 7.06
C THR A 88 -20.63 7.84 5.55
N THR A 89 -19.59 8.47 4.98
CA THR A 89 -19.55 8.81 3.56
C THR A 89 -19.26 7.58 2.71
N THR A 90 -20.03 7.39 1.63
CA THR A 90 -19.89 6.24 0.73
C THR A 90 -18.50 6.20 0.08
N SER A 91 -17.95 5.00 -0.02
CA SER A 91 -16.69 4.73 -0.72
C SER A 91 -16.77 5.10 -2.19
N PHE A 92 -15.65 5.51 -2.77
CA PHE A 92 -15.50 5.70 -4.21
C PHE A 92 -15.72 4.39 -4.96
N THR A 93 -16.43 4.47 -6.09
CA THR A 93 -16.63 3.37 -7.03
C THR A 93 -16.18 3.81 -8.42
N ALA A 94 -15.19 3.11 -8.97
CA ALA A 94 -14.78 3.30 -10.36
C ALA A 94 -15.78 2.61 -11.30
N THR A 95 -16.18 3.30 -12.37
CA THR A 95 -17.17 2.83 -13.34
C THR A 95 -16.58 2.82 -14.75
N TYR A 96 -16.96 1.84 -15.58
CA TYR A 96 -16.48 1.75 -16.95
C TYR A 96 -17.24 2.74 -17.87
N PRO A 97 -16.57 3.41 -18.82
CA PRO A 97 -15.12 3.44 -19.05
C PRO A 97 -14.40 4.22 -17.93
N TYR A 98 -13.28 3.67 -17.46
CA TYR A 98 -12.50 4.30 -16.40
C TYR A 98 -11.13 4.71 -16.93
N SER A 99 -10.76 5.97 -16.70
CA SER A 99 -9.45 6.52 -17.04
C SER A 99 -8.97 7.45 -15.93
N VAL A 100 -7.66 7.58 -15.84
CA VAL A 100 -6.97 8.45 -14.88
C VAL A 100 -5.89 9.23 -15.61
N LEU A 101 -5.39 10.33 -15.03
CA LEU A 101 -4.28 11.07 -15.65
C LEU A 101 -2.94 10.59 -15.10
N VAL A 102 -1.97 10.43 -15.99
CA VAL A 102 -0.56 10.22 -15.66
C VAL A 102 0.22 11.32 -16.38
N ASN A 103 0.84 12.23 -15.62
CA ASN A 103 1.51 13.42 -16.16
C ASN A 103 0.66 14.20 -17.16
N GLY A 104 -0.63 14.41 -16.81
CA GLY A 104 -1.61 15.10 -17.66
C GLY A 104 -2.17 14.29 -18.84
N ALA A 105 -1.66 13.10 -19.14
CA ALA A 105 -2.17 12.26 -20.21
C ALA A 105 -3.22 11.26 -19.69
N PRO A 106 -4.38 11.10 -20.35
CA PRO A 106 -5.37 10.10 -19.98
C PRO A 106 -4.86 8.69 -20.27
N VAL A 107 -4.93 7.83 -19.26
CA VAL A 107 -4.60 6.41 -19.33
C VAL A 107 -5.85 5.62 -19.02
N ALA A 108 -6.27 4.75 -19.95
CA ALA A 108 -7.37 3.84 -19.74
C ALA A 108 -7.00 2.78 -18.69
N VAL A 109 -7.89 2.56 -17.73
CA VAL A 109 -7.71 1.60 -16.65
C VAL A 109 -8.67 0.44 -16.88
N SER A 110 -8.13 -0.75 -17.11
CA SER A 110 -8.96 -1.94 -17.23
C SER A 110 -9.49 -2.34 -15.86
N ILE A 111 -10.79 -2.13 -15.66
CA ILE A 111 -11.53 -2.62 -14.49
C ILE A 111 -12.37 -3.86 -14.81
N GLY A 112 -12.17 -4.48 -15.98
CA GLY A 112 -12.89 -5.68 -16.41
C GLY A 112 -14.37 -5.44 -16.74
N GLY A 113 -14.74 -4.22 -17.13
CA GLY A 113 -16.11 -3.87 -17.56
C GLY A 113 -17.16 -3.81 -16.45
N VAL A 114 -16.75 -3.96 -15.18
CA VAL A 114 -17.64 -3.89 -14.01
C VAL A 114 -17.17 -2.82 -13.03
N GLN A 115 -18.07 -2.38 -12.16
CA GLN A 115 -17.76 -1.39 -11.13
C GLN A 115 -16.78 -1.95 -10.08
N ARG A 116 -15.89 -1.09 -9.56
CA ARG A 116 -14.91 -1.44 -8.51
C ARG A 116 -15.00 -0.50 -7.35
N THR A 117 -15.29 -1.03 -6.16
CA THR A 117 -15.49 -0.23 -4.95
C THR A 117 -14.25 -0.19 -4.07
N TYR A 118 -13.80 1.01 -3.68
CA TYR A 118 -12.55 1.20 -2.93
C TYR A 118 -12.84 1.19 -1.43
N ASP A 119 -13.23 0.01 -0.93
CA ASP A 119 -13.42 -0.24 0.49
C ASP A 119 -12.94 -1.66 0.84
N PHE A 120 -11.77 -1.74 1.45
CA PHE A 120 -11.02 -2.99 1.65
C PHE A 120 -11.00 -3.46 3.10
N GLY A 121 -11.61 -2.70 4.00
CA GLY A 121 -11.65 -3.01 5.42
C GLY A 121 -12.91 -3.79 5.81
N GLY A 122 -13.06 -3.98 7.11
CA GLY A 122 -14.25 -4.52 7.75
C GLY A 122 -14.51 -5.98 7.38
N GLY A 123 -15.78 -6.38 7.48
CA GLY A 123 -16.25 -7.72 7.09
C GLY A 123 -16.71 -7.82 5.64
N LYS A 124 -16.36 -6.84 4.79
CA LYS A 124 -16.75 -6.85 3.37
C LYS A 124 -16.20 -8.12 2.68
N PRO A 125 -16.83 -8.69 1.66
CA PRO A 125 -16.23 -9.83 0.97
C PRO A 125 -15.08 -9.35 0.06
N PHE A 126 -14.05 -10.18 -0.15
CA PHE A 126 -12.98 -9.86 -1.12
C PHE A 126 -13.47 -9.94 -2.57
N VAL A 127 -14.47 -10.79 -2.83
CA VAL A 127 -15.17 -10.89 -4.10
C VAL A 127 -16.52 -10.21 -3.94
N ASN A 128 -16.80 -9.23 -4.79
CA ASN A 128 -18.05 -8.50 -4.73
C ASN A 128 -19.22 -9.45 -5.04
N PRO A 129 -20.24 -9.55 -4.15
CA PRO A 129 -21.30 -10.55 -4.27
C PRO A 129 -22.27 -10.24 -5.41
N TYR A 130 -22.32 -8.99 -5.88
CA TYR A 130 -23.17 -8.58 -6.99
C TYR A 130 -22.51 -8.80 -8.35
N THR A 131 -21.20 -8.54 -8.46
CA THR A 131 -20.47 -8.65 -9.73
C THR A 131 -19.72 -9.97 -9.89
N GLY A 132 -19.54 -10.74 -8.81
CA GLY A 132 -18.82 -12.02 -8.82
C GLY A 132 -17.31 -11.88 -9.01
N VAL A 133 -16.76 -10.67 -8.86
CA VAL A 133 -15.35 -10.37 -9.11
C VAL A 133 -14.75 -9.49 -8.01
N PRO A 134 -13.42 -9.52 -7.77
CA PRO A 134 -12.81 -8.75 -6.69
C PRO A 134 -12.80 -7.24 -6.93
N ASP A 135 -13.10 -6.45 -5.90
CA ASP A 135 -13.00 -4.98 -5.97
C ASP A 135 -11.55 -4.44 -5.97
N MET A 136 -10.59 -5.27 -5.55
CA MET A 136 -9.14 -4.99 -5.58
C MET A 136 -8.50 -5.51 -6.86
N ALA A 137 -7.39 -4.90 -7.29
CA ALA A 137 -6.67 -5.32 -8.49
C ALA A 137 -5.84 -6.58 -8.23
N THR A 138 -5.03 -6.56 -7.17
CA THR A 138 -4.14 -7.69 -6.86
C THR A 138 -3.97 -7.92 -5.36
N PHE A 139 -3.62 -9.17 -5.01
CA PHE A 139 -2.96 -9.50 -3.76
C PHE A 139 -1.51 -9.85 -4.02
N ASN A 140 -0.60 -9.29 -3.22
CA ASN A 140 0.80 -9.68 -3.19
C ASN A 140 1.07 -10.36 -1.86
N LEU A 141 1.48 -11.62 -1.87
CA LEU A 141 1.76 -12.39 -0.66
C LEU A 141 2.72 -13.55 -0.95
N TRP A 142 3.27 -14.14 0.10
CA TRP A 142 3.96 -15.42 -0.02
C TRP A 142 2.97 -16.57 0.28
N LEU A 143 3.06 -17.66 -0.47
CA LEU A 143 2.29 -18.88 -0.22
C LEU A 143 3.25 -20.06 -0.09
N PRO A 144 3.07 -20.97 0.89
CA PRO A 144 3.96 -22.13 1.04
C PRO A 144 4.09 -22.98 -0.22
N THR A 145 3.02 -23.08 -1.01
CA THR A 145 2.93 -23.93 -2.19
C THR A 145 3.48 -23.30 -3.47
N SER A 146 3.44 -21.96 -3.58
CA SER A 146 3.78 -21.24 -4.82
C SER A 146 4.83 -20.15 -4.62
N GLY A 147 5.30 -19.94 -3.39
CA GLY A 147 6.23 -18.87 -3.06
C GLY A 147 5.60 -17.48 -3.19
N ALA A 148 6.43 -16.50 -3.56
CA ALA A 148 6.01 -15.13 -3.81
C ALA A 148 5.00 -15.08 -4.97
N THR A 149 3.78 -14.66 -4.69
CA THR A 149 2.64 -14.79 -5.61
C THR A 149 1.90 -13.46 -5.76
N VAL A 150 1.55 -13.12 -7.00
CA VAL A 150 0.58 -12.07 -7.34
C VAL A 150 -0.71 -12.75 -7.76
N LEU A 151 -1.79 -12.49 -7.03
CA LEU A 151 -3.12 -12.99 -7.36
C LEU A 151 -3.95 -11.88 -7.95
N VAL A 152 -4.68 -12.19 -9.01
CA VAL A 152 -5.50 -11.24 -9.77
C VAL A 152 -6.83 -11.88 -10.15
N GLY A 153 -7.88 -11.07 -10.29
CA GLY A 153 -9.18 -11.52 -10.80
C GLY A 153 -9.70 -12.77 -10.08
N SER A 154 -10.06 -13.82 -10.83
CA SER A 154 -10.60 -15.07 -10.28
C SER A 154 -9.64 -15.87 -9.39
N LYS A 155 -8.37 -15.47 -9.32
CA LYS A 155 -7.41 -16.03 -8.35
C LYS A 155 -7.48 -15.36 -6.98
N ILE A 156 -8.30 -14.33 -6.79
CA ILE A 156 -8.63 -13.81 -5.47
C ILE A 156 -9.91 -14.50 -5.00
N LEU A 157 -9.79 -15.28 -3.92
CA LEU A 157 -10.89 -16.07 -3.36
C LEU A 157 -11.74 -15.23 -2.41
N SER A 158 -13.01 -15.61 -2.24
CA SER A 158 -13.95 -14.95 -1.31
C SER A 158 -13.41 -14.93 0.12
N ASP A 159 -12.75 -16.02 0.52
CA ASP A 159 -12.24 -16.24 1.88
C ASP A 159 -10.78 -15.76 2.03
N GLY A 160 -10.21 -15.23 0.95
CA GLY A 160 -8.81 -14.82 0.92
C GLY A 160 -7.84 -16.01 0.98
N TYR A 161 -6.72 -15.79 1.66
CA TYR A 161 -5.62 -16.71 1.85
C TYR A 161 -5.13 -16.70 3.32
N PRO A 162 -5.90 -17.29 4.25
CA PRO A 162 -5.51 -17.31 5.65
C PRO A 162 -4.17 -18.05 5.87
N PRO A 163 -3.34 -17.62 6.84
CA PRO A 163 -3.55 -16.49 7.75
C PRO A 163 -2.99 -15.16 7.22
N ARG A 164 -2.66 -15.06 5.93
CA ARG A 164 -1.99 -13.87 5.36
C ARG A 164 -2.98 -12.79 4.93
N ILE A 165 -4.07 -13.19 4.28
CA ILE A 165 -5.15 -12.28 3.92
C ILE A 165 -6.43 -13.00 4.31
N ASP A 166 -7.12 -12.53 5.33
CA ASP A 166 -8.27 -13.24 5.92
C ASP A 166 -9.37 -12.25 6.33
N ARG A 167 -10.59 -12.76 6.50
CA ARG A 167 -11.70 -12.05 7.15
C ARG A 167 -11.98 -12.72 8.48
N ARG A 168 -11.74 -12.00 9.57
CA ARG A 168 -11.95 -12.49 10.93
C ARG A 168 -12.83 -11.52 11.69
N SER A 169 -13.93 -11.99 12.26
CA SER A 169 -14.77 -11.20 13.18
C SER A 169 -15.17 -9.80 12.66
N GLY A 170 -15.45 -9.69 11.35
CA GLY A 170 -15.81 -8.41 10.75
C GLY A 170 -14.65 -7.46 10.46
N THR A 171 -13.39 -7.93 10.41
CA THR A 171 -12.23 -7.16 9.97
C THR A 171 -11.44 -7.88 8.88
N THR A 172 -10.78 -7.10 8.02
CA THR A 172 -9.73 -7.60 7.12
C THR A 172 -8.45 -7.78 7.93
N VAL A 173 -7.84 -8.96 7.86
CA VAL A 173 -6.57 -9.27 8.51
C VAL A 173 -5.50 -9.41 7.45
N LEU A 174 -4.40 -8.67 7.59
CA LEU A 174 -3.22 -8.78 6.75
C LEU A 174 -2.04 -9.21 7.61
N GLY A 175 -1.45 -10.35 7.28
CA GLY A 175 -0.39 -11.01 8.02
C GLY A 175 0.83 -11.26 7.15
N THR A 176 1.99 -10.75 7.57
CA THR A 176 3.30 -11.19 7.04
C THR A 176 3.97 -12.01 8.11
N LEU A 177 4.25 -13.27 7.81
CA LEU A 177 4.61 -14.26 8.83
C LEU A 177 6.11 -14.47 8.92
N ALA A 178 6.56 -14.94 10.09
CA ALA A 178 7.90 -15.49 10.21
C ALA A 178 8.08 -16.68 9.25
N GLY A 179 9.19 -16.71 8.53
CA GLY A 179 9.50 -17.68 7.48
C GLY A 179 9.04 -17.29 6.08
N ASP A 180 8.21 -16.23 5.93
CA ASP A 180 7.84 -15.73 4.61
C ASP A 180 9.08 -15.29 3.82
N GLN A 181 9.14 -15.70 2.56
CA GLN A 181 10.25 -15.42 1.64
C GLN A 181 10.04 -14.07 0.93
N PRO A 182 11.11 -13.46 0.37
CA PRO A 182 10.97 -12.15 -0.24
C PRO A 182 10.08 -12.19 -1.48
N PHE A 183 9.20 -11.20 -1.58
CA PHE A 183 8.52 -10.81 -2.80
C PHE A 183 9.27 -9.60 -3.39
N ALA A 184 9.85 -9.74 -4.59
CA ALA A 184 10.67 -8.69 -5.21
C ALA A 184 11.72 -8.09 -4.23
N GLY A 185 12.48 -8.98 -3.57
CA GLY A 185 13.57 -8.63 -2.67
C GLY A 185 13.18 -8.28 -1.22
N ARG A 186 11.88 -8.26 -0.88
CA ARG A 186 11.41 -7.85 0.46
C ARG A 186 10.14 -8.56 0.90
N CYS A 187 9.90 -8.66 2.21
CA CYS A 187 8.80 -9.42 2.78
C CYS A 187 7.57 -8.54 2.84
N ARG A 188 6.45 -9.01 2.26
CA ARG A 188 5.23 -8.23 2.20
C ARG A 188 3.98 -9.08 2.07
N THR A 189 2.88 -8.53 2.57
CA THR A 189 1.53 -8.99 2.28
C THR A 189 0.66 -7.76 2.07
N GLN A 190 0.12 -7.58 0.87
CA GLN A 190 -0.52 -6.35 0.45
C GLN A 190 -1.77 -6.61 -0.40
N MET A 191 -2.79 -5.78 -0.20
CA MET A 191 -3.94 -5.63 -1.09
C MET A 191 -3.78 -4.34 -1.88
N ILE A 192 -3.86 -4.43 -3.21
CA ILE A 192 -3.59 -3.31 -4.11
C ILE A 192 -4.87 -2.95 -4.85
N SER A 193 -5.24 -1.67 -4.82
CA SER A 193 -6.40 -1.15 -5.54
C SER A 193 -6.18 -1.12 -7.05
N PHE A 194 -7.27 -0.97 -7.81
CA PHE A 194 -7.18 -0.40 -9.16
C PHE A 194 -6.66 1.06 -9.08
N ALA A 195 -6.30 1.65 -10.22
CA ALA A 195 -5.72 2.99 -10.26
C ALA A 195 -6.59 4.05 -9.54
N VAL A 196 -5.97 4.89 -8.71
CA VAL A 196 -6.63 6.01 -8.02
C VAL A 196 -6.72 7.19 -8.98
N PRO A 197 -7.84 7.94 -9.01
CA PRO A 197 -7.97 9.07 -9.92
C PRO A 197 -7.05 10.22 -9.49
N SER A 198 -6.31 10.78 -10.45
CA SER A 198 -5.50 11.98 -10.28
C SER A 198 -6.32 13.23 -10.63
N ARG A 199 -5.82 14.40 -10.23
CA ARG A 199 -6.49 15.71 -10.36
C ARG A 199 -7.86 15.74 -9.70
N ARG A 200 -7.97 15.03 -8.58
CA ARG A 200 -9.18 14.92 -7.77
C ARG A 200 -8.83 15.08 -6.32
N LYS A 201 -9.84 15.46 -5.54
CA LYS A 201 -9.75 15.37 -4.11
C LYS A 201 -10.07 13.93 -3.70
N ALA A 202 -9.20 13.33 -2.89
CA ALA A 202 -9.38 12.00 -2.35
C ALA A 202 -9.26 12.04 -0.83
N TYR A 203 -10.02 11.17 -0.19
CA TYR A 203 -9.94 10.92 1.24
C TYR A 203 -9.71 9.44 1.50
N TRP A 204 -9.02 9.15 2.60
CA TRP A 204 -8.92 7.81 3.14
C TRP A 204 -9.35 7.80 4.60
N VAL A 205 -10.18 6.84 4.97
CA VAL A 205 -10.64 6.64 6.34
C VAL A 205 -10.25 5.24 6.77
N PHE A 206 -9.35 5.16 7.75
CA PHE A 206 -8.80 3.92 8.26
C PHE A 206 -9.09 3.77 9.75
N ASP A 207 -9.51 2.57 10.13
CA ASP A 207 -9.52 2.11 11.51
C ASP A 207 -8.68 0.85 11.54
N VAL A 208 -7.43 0.99 11.97
CA VAL A 208 -6.43 -0.07 11.87
C VAL A 208 -5.84 -0.39 13.23
N GLN A 209 -5.80 -1.68 13.55
CA GLN A 209 -5.21 -2.21 14.77
C GLN A 209 -3.96 -3.02 14.43
N MET A 210 -2.94 -2.88 15.28
CA MET A 210 -1.62 -3.47 15.09
C MET A 210 -1.47 -4.61 16.10
N GLY A 211 -1.51 -5.84 15.58
CA GLY A 211 -1.58 -7.06 16.36
C GLY A 211 -2.89 -7.24 17.13
N SER A 212 -3.07 -8.40 17.75
CA SER A 212 -4.18 -8.72 18.65
C SER A 212 -3.63 -9.48 19.85
N THR A 213 -4.36 -9.44 20.97
CA THR A 213 -4.11 -10.28 22.15
C THR A 213 -4.42 -11.76 21.90
N ASP A 214 -5.04 -12.09 20.76
CA ASP A 214 -5.28 -13.46 20.33
C ASP A 214 -3.96 -14.20 20.06
N ALA A 215 -3.87 -15.43 20.54
CA ALA A 215 -2.70 -16.27 20.32
C ALA A 215 -2.37 -16.38 18.82
N GLY A 216 -1.12 -16.05 18.47
CA GLY A 216 -0.61 -16.11 17.10
C GLY A 216 -0.77 -14.84 16.26
N TYR A 217 -1.36 -13.77 16.80
CA TYR A 217 -1.61 -12.51 16.08
C TYR A 217 -0.91 -11.28 16.68
N GLU A 218 0.10 -11.49 17.52
CA GLU A 218 0.81 -10.40 18.22
C GLU A 218 1.56 -9.48 17.25
N TRP A 219 1.65 -8.19 17.60
CA TRP A 219 2.63 -7.27 17.01
C TRP A 219 3.89 -7.21 17.87
N VAL A 220 4.95 -7.91 17.44
CA VAL A 220 6.23 -7.96 18.17
C VAL A 220 6.98 -6.63 18.04
N LEU A 221 7.16 -5.90 19.15
CA LEU A 221 7.97 -4.67 19.12
C LEU A 221 9.46 -4.99 18.96
N THR A 222 10.15 -4.17 18.18
CA THR A 222 11.62 -4.19 18.00
C THR A 222 12.21 -2.84 18.41
N PRO A 223 13.54 -2.69 18.56
CA PRO A 223 14.11 -1.35 18.67
C PRO A 223 13.67 -0.46 17.48
N ASN A 224 13.44 0.83 17.74
CA ASN A 224 13.06 1.78 16.70
C ASN A 224 14.05 1.76 15.53
N GLY A 225 13.54 1.85 14.30
CA GLY A 225 14.31 1.85 13.06
C GLY A 225 14.72 0.47 12.54
N VAL A 226 14.60 -0.58 13.37
CA VAL A 226 15.02 -1.94 12.98
C VAL A 226 14.03 -2.61 12.04
N SER A 227 12.73 -2.59 12.38
CA SER A 227 11.67 -3.29 11.64
C SER A 227 10.41 -2.41 11.47
N PRO A 228 10.54 -1.21 10.87
CA PRO A 228 9.38 -0.41 10.53
C PRO A 228 8.56 -1.09 9.44
N VAL A 229 7.24 -0.95 9.54
CA VAL A 229 6.28 -1.57 8.63
C VAL A 229 5.54 -0.48 7.87
N LEU A 230 5.60 -0.52 6.54
CA LEU A 230 4.75 0.31 5.69
C LEU A 230 3.36 -0.33 5.63
N ILE A 231 2.35 0.35 6.18
CA ILE A 231 0.98 -0.17 6.28
C ILE A 231 0.04 0.37 5.19
N TRP A 232 0.37 1.55 4.66
CA TRP A 232 -0.33 2.13 3.51
C TRP A 232 0.64 2.90 2.62
N GLU A 233 0.44 2.82 1.31
CA GLU A 233 1.18 3.62 0.34
C GLU A 233 0.31 4.02 -0.86
N LEU A 234 0.57 5.23 -1.38
CA LEU A 234 0.10 5.69 -2.68
C LEU A 234 1.26 5.58 -3.68
N LYS A 235 1.23 4.56 -4.52
CA LYS A 235 2.40 4.13 -5.30
C LYS A 235 2.06 3.84 -6.77
N PRO A 236 2.87 4.32 -7.74
CA PRO A 236 2.80 3.86 -9.12
C PRO A 236 3.51 2.51 -9.30
N GLY A 237 3.17 1.77 -10.34
CA GLY A 237 3.78 0.47 -10.64
C GLY A 237 5.29 0.54 -10.87
N ASP A 238 5.76 1.63 -11.48
CA ASP A 238 7.11 1.81 -12.01
C ASP A 238 8.01 2.76 -11.21
N ASN A 239 7.52 3.33 -10.11
CA ASN A 239 8.29 4.26 -9.28
C ASN A 239 8.07 4.02 -7.78
N VAL A 240 8.76 4.80 -6.94
CA VAL A 240 8.61 4.78 -5.48
C VAL A 240 7.26 5.35 -5.06
N ALA A 241 6.79 4.95 -3.88
CA ALA A 241 5.58 5.51 -3.28
C ALA A 241 5.72 7.04 -3.09
N ALA A 242 4.67 7.77 -3.47
CA ALA A 242 4.62 9.22 -3.32
C ALA A 242 4.24 9.60 -1.88
N LEU A 243 3.25 8.91 -1.29
CA LEU A 243 2.79 9.10 0.08
C LEU A 243 2.82 7.76 0.82
N THR A 244 3.14 7.77 2.11
CA THR A 244 3.27 6.55 2.92
C THR A 244 2.83 6.74 4.36
N VAL A 245 2.23 5.71 4.96
CA VAL A 245 1.97 5.58 6.40
C VAL A 245 2.77 4.39 6.91
N ASN A 246 3.65 4.64 7.87
CA ASN A 246 4.56 3.65 8.44
C ASN A 246 4.31 3.53 9.94
N VAL A 247 4.54 2.35 10.48
CA VAL A 247 4.44 2.04 11.91
C VAL A 247 5.74 1.43 12.38
N ASP A 248 6.21 1.85 13.55
CA ASP A 248 7.42 1.35 14.19
C ASP A 248 7.23 1.39 15.71
N THR A 249 8.18 0.87 16.47
CA THR A 249 8.22 1.07 17.92
C THR A 249 8.55 2.52 18.25
N ASP A 250 7.88 3.07 19.26
CA ASP A 250 8.17 4.42 19.73
C ASP A 250 9.56 4.47 20.40
N PRO A 251 10.47 5.35 19.93
CA PRO A 251 11.80 5.47 20.51
C PRO A 251 11.80 5.98 21.96
N ALA A 252 10.78 6.73 22.38
CA ALA A 252 10.68 7.26 23.74
C ALA A 252 9.97 6.30 24.71
N ASN A 253 9.14 5.40 24.19
CA ASN A 253 8.44 4.39 24.97
C ASN A 253 8.42 3.05 24.22
N PRO A 254 9.40 2.16 24.45
CA PRO A 254 9.53 0.87 23.77
C PRO A 254 8.36 -0.10 23.95
N GLY A 255 7.39 0.20 24.83
CA GLY A 255 6.15 -0.57 24.98
C GLY A 255 5.01 -0.13 24.06
N SER A 256 5.21 0.93 23.27
CA SER A 256 4.19 1.56 22.43
C SER A 256 4.65 1.74 20.98
N LEU A 257 3.70 2.09 20.11
CA LEU A 257 3.95 2.32 18.69
C LEU A 257 4.13 3.81 18.39
N MET A 258 4.93 4.09 17.35
CA MET A 258 4.96 5.36 16.66
C MET A 258 4.46 5.13 15.23
N MET A 259 3.63 6.05 14.74
CA MET A 259 3.25 6.12 13.33
C MET A 259 3.90 7.34 12.70
N PHE A 260 4.43 7.20 11.49
CA PHE A 260 5.05 8.30 10.76
C PHE A 260 4.70 8.31 9.28
N PHE A 261 4.73 9.52 8.71
CA PHE A 261 4.23 9.82 7.39
C PHE A 261 5.38 10.22 6.48
N GLY A 262 5.56 9.48 5.39
CA GLY A 262 6.61 9.73 4.41
C GLY A 262 6.07 10.38 3.15
N TYR A 263 6.87 11.26 2.56
CA TYR A 263 6.53 12.06 1.39
C TYR A 263 7.64 12.04 0.35
N ARG A 264 7.26 11.85 -0.92
CA ARG A 264 8.08 11.81 -2.15
C ARG A 264 7.27 12.27 -3.37
N GLY A 265 6.34 13.20 -3.20
CA GLY A 265 5.56 13.73 -4.33
C GLY A 265 6.42 14.55 -5.29
N GLY A 266 5.99 14.68 -6.55
CA GLY A 266 6.76 15.33 -7.60
C GLY A 266 8.08 14.60 -7.85
N THR A 267 9.19 15.29 -7.60
CA THR A 267 10.57 14.76 -7.69
C THR A 267 11.28 14.79 -6.35
N GLU A 268 10.53 14.93 -5.25
CA GLU A 268 11.09 15.14 -3.92
C GLU A 268 11.83 13.89 -3.40
N ALA A 269 12.90 14.13 -2.65
CA ALA A 269 13.58 13.07 -1.92
C ALA A 269 12.69 12.53 -0.79
N SER A 270 12.99 11.31 -0.33
CA SER A 270 12.28 10.74 0.81
C SER A 270 12.42 11.59 2.06
N THR A 271 11.31 12.11 2.55
CA THR A 271 11.27 12.83 3.83
C THR A 271 10.14 12.34 4.72
N ARG A 272 10.32 12.48 6.04
CA ARG A 272 9.26 12.29 7.04
C ARG A 272 8.61 13.65 7.29
N VAL A 273 7.30 13.75 7.05
CA VAL A 273 6.55 15.02 7.14
C VAL A 273 5.62 15.12 8.35
N GLY A 274 5.54 14.04 9.14
CA GLY A 274 4.79 14.02 10.38
C GLY A 274 4.99 12.70 11.14
N SER A 275 4.65 12.71 12.43
CA SER A 275 4.63 11.52 13.27
C SER A 275 3.73 11.70 14.49
N VAL A 276 3.28 10.58 15.03
CA VAL A 276 2.58 10.47 16.32
C VAL A 276 3.18 9.30 17.09
N SER A 277 3.38 9.50 18.38
CA SER A 277 4.03 8.57 19.32
C SER A 277 3.04 8.12 20.40
N GLY A 278 3.42 7.11 21.20
CA GLY A 278 2.60 6.60 22.29
C GLY A 278 1.32 5.88 21.86
N LEU A 279 1.26 5.38 20.62
CA LEU A 279 0.08 4.68 20.11
C LEU A 279 -0.05 3.29 20.76
N PRO A 280 -1.27 2.86 21.11
CA PRO A 280 -1.50 1.55 21.71
C PRO A 280 -1.27 0.44 20.68
N ARG A 281 -0.79 -0.70 21.17
CA ARG A 281 -0.93 -1.98 20.45
C ARG A 281 -2.31 -2.54 20.71
N HIS A 282 -2.80 -3.39 19.81
CA HIS A 282 -4.02 -4.18 20.00
C HIS A 282 -5.31 -3.36 20.17
N GLN A 283 -5.28 -2.09 19.78
CA GLN A 283 -6.46 -1.22 19.75
C GLN A 283 -6.56 -0.57 18.37
N PRO A 284 -7.77 -0.34 17.85
CA PRO A 284 -7.96 0.41 16.61
C PRO A 284 -7.43 1.84 16.74
N ILE A 285 -6.68 2.27 15.74
CA ILE A 285 -6.20 3.64 15.56
C ILE A 285 -6.94 4.22 14.37
N HIS A 286 -7.68 5.30 14.62
CA HIS A 286 -8.40 6.05 13.60
C HIS A 286 -7.43 6.98 12.85
N ILE A 287 -7.44 6.91 11.52
CA ILE A 287 -6.65 7.75 10.63
C ILE A 287 -7.57 8.28 9.54
N GLU A 288 -7.62 9.60 9.40
CA GLU A 288 -8.23 10.24 8.25
C GLU A 288 -7.19 11.02 7.47
N MET A 289 -7.26 10.90 6.14
CA MET A 289 -6.37 11.62 5.24
C MET A 289 -7.20 12.33 4.19
N GLU A 290 -6.85 13.58 3.91
CA GLU A 290 -7.37 14.36 2.78
C GLU A 290 -6.19 14.71 1.88
N ALA A 291 -6.33 14.48 0.57
CA ALA A 291 -5.36 14.94 -0.40
C ALA A 291 -6.03 15.47 -1.66
N TYR A 292 -5.45 16.49 -2.26
CA TYR A 292 -5.65 16.72 -3.69
C TYR A 292 -4.52 16.05 -4.45
N LEU A 293 -4.87 15.11 -5.34
CA LEU A 293 -3.92 14.23 -6.02
C LEU A 293 -3.36 14.90 -7.27
N ASP A 294 -2.12 15.34 -7.20
CA ASP A 294 -1.48 16.15 -8.25
C ASP A 294 0.02 15.90 -8.29
N GLU A 295 0.58 15.69 -9.48
CA GLU A 295 2.01 15.51 -9.70
C GLU A 295 2.76 16.83 -9.91
N ARG A 296 2.06 17.93 -10.18
CA ARG A 296 2.67 19.22 -10.51
C ARG A 296 3.00 20.02 -9.26
N TYR A 297 4.08 20.78 -9.36
CA TYR A 297 4.35 21.88 -8.44
C TYR A 297 3.35 23.03 -8.62
N PRO A 298 3.12 23.86 -7.57
CA PRO A 298 2.26 25.04 -7.67
C PRO A 298 2.66 26.02 -8.80
N SER A 299 3.96 26.16 -9.07
CA SER A 299 4.48 26.99 -10.16
C SER A 299 4.02 26.53 -11.56
N ALA A 300 3.63 25.27 -11.70
CA ALA A 300 3.05 24.69 -12.92
C ALA A 300 1.52 24.51 -12.81
N GLY A 301 0.87 25.22 -11.89
CA GLY A 301 -0.57 25.14 -11.64
C GLY A 301 -1.00 23.87 -10.88
N GLY A 302 -0.09 23.20 -10.17
CA GLY A 302 -0.42 22.09 -9.29
C GLY A 302 -1.25 22.55 -8.09
N MET A 303 -2.25 21.74 -7.72
CA MET A 303 -3.11 21.99 -6.55
C MET A 303 -2.88 20.98 -5.42
N GLY A 304 -1.77 20.24 -5.49
CA GLY A 304 -1.49 19.17 -4.54
C GLY A 304 -1.38 19.66 -3.10
N TYR A 305 -2.00 18.91 -2.20
CA TYR A 305 -1.81 19.02 -0.76
C TYR A 305 -2.15 17.68 -0.11
N TRP A 306 -1.62 17.45 1.09
CA TRP A 306 -1.91 16.28 1.91
C TRP A 306 -2.05 16.67 3.37
N LYS A 307 -3.17 16.28 3.98
CA LYS A 307 -3.45 16.45 5.40
C LYS A 307 -3.76 15.10 6.00
N VAL A 308 -3.30 14.89 7.22
CA VAL A 308 -3.55 13.65 7.97
C VAL A 308 -3.92 13.98 9.39
N TRP A 309 -4.95 13.31 9.88
CA TRP A 309 -5.38 13.30 11.27
C TRP A 309 -5.24 11.89 11.83
N VAL A 310 -4.76 11.78 13.06
CA VAL A 310 -4.74 10.52 13.82
C VAL A 310 -5.43 10.77 15.14
N GLY A 311 -6.53 10.05 15.39
CA GLY A 311 -7.39 10.26 16.55
C GLY A 311 -7.87 11.72 16.68
N GLY A 312 -8.28 12.35 15.58
CA GLY A 312 -8.74 13.74 15.56
C GLY A 312 -7.67 14.82 15.61
N LYS A 313 -6.40 14.47 15.84
CA LYS A 313 -5.29 15.44 15.86
C LYS A 313 -4.62 15.49 14.50
N GLN A 314 -4.52 16.68 13.91
CA GLN A 314 -3.77 16.89 12.67
C GLN A 314 -2.27 16.68 12.91
N VAL A 315 -1.65 15.79 12.13
CA VAL A 315 -0.23 15.40 12.23
C VAL A 315 0.55 15.66 10.94
N VAL A 316 -0.15 15.86 9.82
CA VAL A 316 0.43 16.32 8.55
C VAL A 316 -0.41 17.46 8.00
N ASN A 317 0.27 18.50 7.52
CA ASN A 317 -0.32 19.58 6.74
C ASN A 317 0.70 20.04 5.69
N LEU A 318 0.67 19.40 4.53
CA LEU A 318 1.64 19.58 3.46
C LEU A 318 0.97 20.20 2.23
N THR A 319 1.61 21.19 1.62
CA THR A 319 1.25 21.70 0.29
C THR A 319 2.36 21.35 -0.68
N GLY A 320 2.01 20.92 -1.89
CA GLY A 320 2.95 20.44 -2.90
C GLY A 320 2.42 19.23 -3.65
N PRO A 321 3.15 18.75 -4.67
CA PRO A 321 2.71 17.59 -5.44
C PRO A 321 2.54 16.37 -4.52
N THR A 322 1.50 15.58 -4.70
CA THR A 322 1.15 14.39 -3.92
C THR A 322 1.26 13.09 -4.72
N LEU A 323 1.47 13.20 -6.03
CA LEU A 323 1.79 12.11 -6.94
C LEU A 323 3.23 12.27 -7.45
N ASN A 324 3.88 11.17 -7.81
CA ASN A 324 5.24 11.20 -8.36
C ASN A 324 5.20 11.63 -9.83
N SER A 325 5.92 12.70 -10.20
CA SER A 325 5.93 13.25 -11.56
C SER A 325 6.84 12.48 -12.54
N LEU A 326 7.65 11.55 -12.04
CA LEU A 326 8.47 10.63 -12.84
C LEU A 326 7.75 9.30 -13.09
N ALA A 327 6.52 9.12 -12.61
CA ALA A 327 5.74 7.92 -12.85
C ALA A 327 5.24 7.88 -14.30
N THR A 328 5.35 6.74 -14.96
CA THR A 328 4.73 6.46 -16.27
C THR A 328 3.51 5.56 -16.15
N THR A 329 3.25 5.03 -14.95
CA THR A 329 2.06 4.24 -14.65
C THR A 329 1.14 4.93 -13.63
N PRO A 330 -0.17 4.62 -13.62
CA PRO A 330 -1.07 5.14 -12.62
C PRO A 330 -0.69 4.79 -11.18
N HIS A 331 -1.05 5.67 -10.25
CA HIS A 331 -0.90 5.41 -8.81
C HIS A 331 -2.02 4.50 -8.31
N THR A 332 -1.69 3.64 -7.35
CA THR A 332 -2.63 2.74 -6.66
C THR A 332 -2.55 3.00 -5.16
N SER A 333 -3.65 2.77 -4.46
CA SER A 333 -3.72 2.75 -3.00
C SER A 333 -3.48 1.32 -2.53
N ILE A 334 -2.51 1.14 -1.66
CA ILE A 334 -2.08 -0.17 -1.19
C ILE A 334 -2.20 -0.20 0.32
N ILE A 335 -2.89 -1.20 0.88
CA ILE A 335 -2.86 -1.51 2.31
C ILE A 335 -2.13 -2.84 2.52
N GLY A 336 -1.46 -3.00 3.65
CA GLY A 336 -0.74 -4.24 3.92
C GLY A 336 0.27 -4.16 5.03
N ASN A 337 1.20 -5.09 5.03
CA ASN A 337 2.43 -5.03 5.80
C ASN A 337 3.58 -5.17 4.80
N TYR A 338 4.37 -4.12 4.65
CA TYR A 338 5.58 -4.16 3.84
C TYR A 338 6.80 -3.86 4.70
N LEU A 339 7.64 -4.88 4.87
CA LEU A 339 8.84 -4.87 5.71
C LEU A 339 10.05 -4.50 4.86
N TYR A 340 10.23 -3.19 4.64
CA TYR A 340 11.20 -2.68 3.67
C TYR A 340 12.64 -2.64 4.19
N ASN A 341 12.85 -2.69 5.50
CA ASN A 341 14.17 -2.77 6.13
C ASN A 341 14.57 -4.21 6.49
N ASP A 342 13.60 -5.08 6.73
CA ASP A 342 13.85 -6.42 7.23
C ASP A 342 14.53 -7.32 6.19
N PRO A 343 15.43 -8.21 6.64
CA PRO A 343 15.90 -9.31 5.83
C PRO A 343 14.76 -10.32 5.60
N CYS A 344 14.81 -11.01 4.46
CA CYS A 344 13.97 -12.15 4.18
C CYS A 344 14.83 -13.41 4.08
N PRO A 345 14.42 -14.56 4.65
CA PRO A 345 13.12 -14.83 5.27
C PRO A 345 12.88 -14.02 6.54
N ASN A 346 11.66 -13.54 6.72
CA ASN A 346 11.32 -12.72 7.88
C ASN A 346 11.40 -13.55 9.17
N THR A 347 11.88 -12.97 10.27
CA THR A 347 11.96 -13.64 11.58
C THR A 347 10.77 -13.32 12.48
N LEU A 348 9.98 -12.31 12.13
CA LEU A 348 8.87 -11.81 12.94
C LEU A 348 7.54 -12.04 12.26
N SER A 349 6.45 -12.14 13.01
CA SER A 349 5.11 -12.01 12.43
C SER A 349 4.59 -10.59 12.65
N ARG A 350 3.90 -10.04 11.65
CA ARG A 350 3.26 -8.73 11.68
C ARG A 350 1.84 -8.87 11.18
N TYR A 351 0.89 -8.43 11.99
CA TYR A 351 -0.52 -8.44 11.66
C TYR A 351 -1.14 -7.05 11.77
N THR A 352 -1.91 -6.67 10.77
CA THR A 352 -2.80 -5.51 10.80
C THR A 352 -4.23 -5.96 10.65
N PHE A 353 -5.12 -5.34 11.42
CA PHE A 353 -6.55 -5.58 11.45
C PHE A 353 -7.26 -4.30 11.01
N TRP A 354 -7.87 -4.32 9.83
CA TRP A 354 -8.51 -3.16 9.23
C TRP A 354 -10.02 -3.25 9.39
N ASN A 355 -10.56 -2.57 10.40
CA ASN A 355 -12.00 -2.42 10.61
C ASN A 355 -12.62 -1.53 9.53
N THR A 356 -11.88 -0.50 9.11
CA THR A 356 -12.22 0.37 7.99
C THR A 356 -10.98 0.56 7.11
N ALA A 357 -11.15 0.46 5.80
CA ALA A 357 -10.12 0.82 4.83
C ALA A 357 -10.76 1.40 3.56
N ARG A 358 -11.36 2.58 3.70
CA ARG A 358 -12.20 3.21 2.67
C ARG A 358 -11.45 4.35 1.99
N MET A 359 -11.62 4.47 0.68
CA MET A 359 -11.28 5.67 -0.09
C MET A 359 -12.56 6.37 -0.56
N ILE A 360 -12.58 7.70 -0.52
CA ILE A 360 -13.67 8.56 -1.02
C ILE A 360 -13.04 9.53 -2.03
N VAL A 361 -13.75 9.89 -3.09
CA VAL A 361 -13.29 10.84 -4.11
C VAL A 361 -14.37 11.88 -4.36
N GLN A 362 -13.98 13.14 -4.43
CA GLN A 362 -14.85 14.29 -4.71
C GLN A 362 -14.38 15.08 -5.94
#